data_AF-A0A0K6G0H8-F1
#
_entry.id   AF-A0A0K6G0H8-F1
#
_cell.length_a   1.000
_cell.length_b   1.000
_cell.length_c   1.000
_cell.angle_alpha   90.00
_cell.angle_beta   90.00
_cell.angle_gamma   90.00
#
_symmetry.space_group_name_H-M   'P 1'
#
loop_
_entity.id
_entity.type
_entity.pdbx_description
1 polymer ?
#
loop_
_entity_poly.entity_id
_entity_poly.type
_entity_poly.pdbx_seq_one_letter_code
_entity_poly.pdbx_strand_id
1 'polypeptide(L)'
;MASKTMHFYAYGLQEDTSIMLMFEAPQNSKLFKDQFPVVWKVINFRANGHAKASVQYGARLAFGYAQTDQDNLVDSASWVEVKSGDISSISGGSGQKRFGDITKNEGTKLLVCKNNTESRANVSIGFIRGDGIHQRYEPTLIWTGVGAGSNVTAQFTPILTAYVTRDYKATEMLRGEVETDAIWRCNLNELDDVTGWYFVEDDASGGFRLERSLHV
;
A
#
# COMPACT_ATOMS: atom_id res chain seq x y z
N MET A 1 -10.93 -15.12 -4.90
CA MET A 1 -9.95 -14.48 -3.99
C MET A 1 -10.75 -13.75 -2.93
N ALA A 2 -10.42 -13.93 -1.65
CA ALA A 2 -11.16 -13.29 -0.56
C ALA A 2 -10.86 -11.79 -0.53
N SER A 3 -11.91 -10.98 -0.58
CA SER A 3 -11.86 -9.56 -0.26
C SER A 3 -12.02 -9.42 1.25
N LYS A 4 -11.23 -8.55 1.88
CA LYS A 4 -11.36 -8.23 3.31
C LYS A 4 -11.96 -6.83 3.46
N THR A 5 -12.93 -6.68 4.36
CA THR A 5 -13.50 -5.39 4.74
C THR A 5 -13.18 -5.11 6.20
N MET A 6 -12.56 -3.95 6.45
CA MET A 6 -12.25 -3.46 7.79
C MET A 6 -13.10 -2.23 8.05
N HIS A 7 -13.95 -2.30 9.07
CA HIS A 7 -14.71 -1.17 9.58
C HIS A 7 -13.97 -0.56 10.76
N PHE A 8 -13.68 0.73 10.68
CA PHE A 8 -13.07 1.48 11.77
C PHE A 8 -14.12 2.38 12.39
N TYR A 9 -14.19 2.39 13.72
CA TYR A 9 -15.13 3.16 14.51
C TYR A 9 -14.35 4.00 15.50
N ALA A 10 -14.69 5.28 15.65
CA ALA A 10 -14.08 6.13 16.67
C ALA A 10 -15.19 6.83 17.47
N TYR A 11 -14.97 6.94 18.78
CA TYR A 11 -15.91 7.56 19.71
C TYR A 11 -15.18 8.48 20.66
N GLY A 12 -15.66 9.71 20.79
CA GLY A 12 -15.20 10.61 21.85
C GLY A 12 -13.75 11.08 21.75
N LEU A 13 -13.17 11.08 20.54
CA LEU A 13 -11.84 11.68 20.32
C LEU A 13 -11.83 13.14 20.75
N GLN A 14 -10.75 13.56 21.41
CA GLN A 14 -10.60 14.92 21.91
C GLN A 14 -10.32 15.92 20.78
N GLU A 15 -9.54 15.51 19.77
CA GLU A 15 -9.19 16.30 18.60
C GLU A 15 -9.43 15.53 17.28
N ASP A 16 -9.57 16.28 16.17
CA ASP A 16 -9.60 15.70 14.84
C ASP A 16 -8.29 14.93 14.60
N THR A 17 -8.42 13.63 14.37
CA THR A 17 -7.28 12.71 14.35
C THR A 17 -7.38 11.79 13.15
N SER A 18 -6.26 11.57 12.47
CA SER A 18 -6.21 10.71 11.29
C SER A 18 -5.42 9.44 11.55
N ILE A 19 -5.89 8.33 10.98
CA ILE A 19 -5.14 7.08 10.92
C ILE A 19 -4.57 6.94 9.51
N MET A 20 -3.27 6.72 9.43
CA MET A 20 -2.57 6.31 8.22
C MET A 20 -2.41 4.79 8.22
N LEU A 21 -2.79 4.14 7.13
CA LEU A 21 -2.61 2.71 6.89
C LEU A 21 -1.55 2.51 5.81
N MET A 22 -0.58 1.64 6.11
CA MET A 22 0.55 1.33 5.23
C MET A 22 0.87 -0.16 5.28
N PHE A 23 1.24 -0.72 4.14
CA PHE A 23 1.79 -2.08 4.10
C PHE A 23 3.27 -2.06 4.43
N GLU A 24 3.72 -3.02 5.22
CA GLU A 24 5.13 -3.10 5.57
C GLU A 24 5.99 -3.41 4.33
N ALA A 25 6.97 -2.54 4.10
CA ALA A 25 7.99 -2.78 3.11
C ALA A 25 8.92 -3.91 3.55
N PRO A 26 9.40 -4.77 2.63
CA PRO A 26 10.42 -5.75 2.95
C PRO A 26 11.68 -5.06 3.48
N GLN A 27 12.07 -5.38 4.72
CA GLN A 27 13.25 -4.80 5.35
C GLN A 27 14.52 -5.21 4.60
N ASN A 28 15.21 -4.23 3.99
CA ASN A 28 16.48 -4.44 3.29
C ASN A 28 17.29 -3.13 3.22
N SER A 29 18.55 -3.24 2.81
CA SER A 29 19.51 -2.12 2.78
C SER A 29 19.19 -1.00 1.77
N LYS A 30 18.19 -1.20 0.91
CA LYS A 30 17.70 -0.24 -0.09
C LYS A 30 16.44 0.51 0.34
N LEU A 31 15.83 0.14 1.47
CA LEU A 31 14.69 0.86 2.03
C LEU A 31 15.10 2.33 2.31
N PHE A 32 14.23 3.26 1.93
CA PHE A 32 14.46 4.71 1.95
C PHE A 32 15.60 5.24 1.08
N LYS A 33 16.20 4.40 0.22
CA LYS A 33 17.23 4.80 -0.76
C LYS A 33 16.74 4.67 -2.19
N ASP A 34 16.39 3.44 -2.57
CA ASP A 34 15.87 3.11 -3.90
C ASP A 34 14.48 2.46 -3.81
N GLN A 35 14.03 2.11 -2.60
CA GLN A 35 12.74 1.49 -2.32
C GLN A 35 12.03 2.27 -1.22
N PHE A 36 10.79 2.67 -1.44
CA PHE A 36 10.05 3.55 -0.55
C PHE A 36 8.64 3.01 -0.30
N PRO A 37 8.19 2.92 0.97
CA PRO A 37 6.80 2.64 1.29
C PRO A 37 5.88 3.75 0.75
N VAL A 38 4.66 3.37 0.39
CA VAL A 38 3.63 4.31 -0.06
C VAL A 38 2.44 4.23 0.88
N VAL A 39 1.93 5.39 1.29
CA VAL A 39 0.73 5.49 2.12
C VAL A 39 -0.46 4.90 1.36
N TRP A 40 -1.09 3.86 1.92
CA TRP A 40 -2.18 3.18 1.22
C TRP A 40 -3.52 3.87 1.44
N LYS A 41 -3.86 4.17 2.70
CA LYS A 41 -5.09 4.88 3.07
C LYS A 41 -4.82 5.87 4.19
N VAL A 42 -5.56 6.97 4.19
CA VAL A 42 -5.66 7.90 5.31
C VAL A 42 -7.14 8.04 5.65
N ILE A 43 -7.46 7.89 6.94
CA ILE A 43 -8.83 7.94 7.45
C ILE A 43 -8.90 9.04 8.49
N ASN A 44 -9.76 10.04 8.26
CA ASN A 44 -9.89 11.17 9.16
C ASN A 44 -11.11 10.96 10.06
N PHE A 45 -10.91 11.06 11.37
CA PHE A 45 -11.96 11.01 12.37
C PHE A 45 -12.12 12.40 13.01
N ARG A 46 -13.36 12.86 13.11
CA ARG A 46 -13.66 14.14 13.76
C ARG A 46 -13.74 13.97 15.27
N ALA A 47 -13.31 15.00 15.99
CA ALA A 47 -13.48 15.10 17.44
C ALA A 47 -14.96 15.07 17.85
N ASN A 48 -15.22 14.71 19.10
CA ASN A 48 -16.50 14.92 19.78
C ASN A 48 -17.72 14.30 19.10
N GLY A 49 -17.63 13.04 18.66
CA GLY A 49 -18.77 12.34 18.07
C GLY A 49 -18.53 10.86 17.78
N HIS A 50 -19.48 10.27 17.04
CA HIS A 50 -19.37 8.92 16.49
C HIS A 50 -18.92 9.00 15.04
N ALA A 51 -17.81 8.36 14.71
CA ALA A 51 -17.29 8.32 13.35
C ALA A 51 -17.06 6.87 12.91
N LYS A 52 -17.29 6.61 11.61
CA LYS A 52 -17.09 5.31 10.99
C LYS A 52 -16.41 5.47 9.63
N ALA A 53 -15.48 4.57 9.33
CA ALA A 53 -14.90 4.41 8.01
C ALA A 53 -14.85 2.93 7.62
N SER A 54 -14.76 2.65 6.32
CA SER A 54 -14.63 1.28 5.82
C SER A 54 -13.52 1.22 4.77
N VAL A 55 -12.60 0.28 4.94
CA VAL A 55 -11.52 0.01 4.00
C VAL A 55 -11.69 -1.39 3.43
N GLN A 56 -11.57 -1.50 2.12
CA GLN A 56 -11.63 -2.77 1.40
C GLN A 56 -10.24 -3.13 0.89
N TYR A 57 -9.85 -4.37 1.11
CA TYR A 57 -8.61 -4.95 0.66
C TYR A 57 -8.91 -6.15 -0.26
N GLY A 58 -8.37 -6.13 -1.47
CA GLY A 58 -8.40 -7.27 -2.38
C GLY A 58 -6.99 -7.76 -2.66
N ALA A 59 -6.74 -9.06 -2.50
CA ALA A 59 -5.43 -9.68 -2.73
C ALA A 59 -5.06 -9.83 -4.23
N ARG A 60 -5.41 -8.84 -5.06
CA ARG A 60 -5.08 -8.79 -6.50
C ARG A 60 -3.84 -7.92 -6.70
N LEU A 61 -2.68 -8.54 -6.73
CA LEU A 61 -1.41 -7.84 -6.85
C LEU A 61 -1.17 -7.35 -8.27
N ALA A 62 -0.49 -6.21 -8.39
CA ALA A 62 -0.06 -5.68 -9.67
C ALA A 62 1.25 -4.92 -9.57
N PHE A 63 2.05 -4.99 -10.64
CA PHE A 63 3.13 -4.04 -10.85
C PHE A 63 2.60 -2.82 -11.59
N GLY A 64 3.10 -1.64 -11.23
CA GLY A 64 2.78 -0.36 -11.86
C GLY A 64 4.02 0.31 -12.43
N TYR A 65 3.86 1.03 -13.54
CA TYR A 65 4.83 2.03 -13.98
C TYR A 65 4.51 3.34 -13.25
N ALA A 66 5.27 3.60 -12.19
CA ALA A 66 4.97 4.68 -11.27
C ALA A 66 5.47 6.03 -11.77
N GLN A 67 4.69 7.06 -11.49
CA GLN A 67 5.06 8.46 -11.60
C GLN A 67 4.81 9.13 -10.26
N THR A 68 5.68 10.07 -9.90
CA THR A 68 5.54 10.87 -8.69
C THR A 68 5.31 12.32 -9.08
N ASP A 69 4.32 12.96 -8.50
CA ASP A 69 4.09 14.39 -8.69
C ASP A 69 4.98 15.26 -7.78
N GLN A 70 4.70 16.57 -7.74
CA GLN A 70 5.45 17.54 -6.93
C GLN A 70 5.27 17.34 -5.42
N ASP A 71 4.16 16.72 -5.01
CA ASP A 71 3.82 16.42 -3.62
C ASP A 71 4.34 15.03 -3.20
N ASN A 72 5.12 14.35 -4.05
CA ASN A 72 5.54 12.95 -3.89
C ASN A 72 4.38 11.94 -3.86
N LEU A 73 3.22 12.30 -4.42
CA LEU A 73 2.12 11.36 -4.58
C LEU A 73 2.44 10.41 -5.72
N VAL A 74 2.34 9.11 -5.45
CA VAL A 74 2.56 8.06 -6.41
C VAL A 74 1.26 7.81 -7.17
N ASP A 75 1.33 7.98 -8.48
CA ASP A 75 0.33 7.50 -9.43
C ASP A 75 0.98 6.48 -10.38
N SER A 76 0.19 5.71 -11.12
CA SER A 76 0.71 4.77 -12.12
C SER A 76 0.01 4.94 -13.45
N ALA A 77 0.79 5.32 -14.47
CA ALA A 77 0.28 5.49 -15.83
C ALA A 77 -0.13 4.16 -16.50
N SER A 78 0.40 3.04 -16.01
CA SER A 78 -0.03 1.69 -16.41
C SER A 78 0.25 0.69 -15.31
N TRP A 79 -0.49 -0.41 -15.30
CA TRP A 79 -0.27 -1.54 -14.39
C TRP A 79 -0.55 -2.88 -15.07
N VAL A 80 -0.03 -3.95 -14.49
CA VAL A 80 -0.31 -5.33 -14.90
C VAL A 80 -0.57 -6.19 -13.67
N GLU A 81 -1.69 -6.91 -13.66
CA GLU A 81 -2.01 -7.86 -12.60
C GLU A 81 -1.04 -9.04 -12.63
N VAL A 82 -0.51 -9.45 -11.48
CA VAL A 82 0.47 -10.54 -11.35
C VAL A 82 0.11 -11.48 -10.21
N LYS A 83 0.54 -12.73 -10.33
CA LYS A 83 0.40 -13.79 -9.31
C LYS A 83 1.78 -14.31 -8.92
N SER A 84 1.87 -14.93 -7.74
CA SER A 84 3.15 -15.48 -7.24
C SER A 84 3.87 -16.33 -8.29
N GLY A 85 5.18 -16.07 -8.46
CA GLY A 85 6.03 -16.70 -9.47
C GLY A 85 5.97 -16.06 -10.86
N ASP A 86 5.14 -15.03 -11.07
CA ASP A 86 5.04 -14.35 -12.36
C ASP A 86 6.22 -13.37 -12.58
N ILE A 87 6.64 -13.30 -13.83
CA ILE A 87 7.59 -12.33 -14.37
C ILE A 87 6.83 -11.41 -15.32
N SER A 88 6.88 -10.11 -15.03
CA SER A 88 6.39 -9.06 -15.92
C SER A 88 7.56 -8.23 -16.45
N SER A 89 7.29 -7.40 -17.46
CA SER A 89 8.27 -6.44 -17.96
C SER A 89 7.62 -5.17 -18.46
N ILE A 90 8.27 -4.04 -18.18
CA ILE A 90 7.96 -2.76 -18.81
C ILE A 90 8.87 -2.54 -20.02
N SER A 91 8.29 -2.06 -21.11
CA SER A 91 8.99 -1.72 -22.35
C SER A 91 8.41 -0.44 -22.95
N GLY A 92 9.11 0.15 -23.93
CA GLY A 92 8.69 1.37 -24.62
C GLY A 92 9.44 2.63 -24.18
N GLY A 93 9.21 3.71 -24.93
CA GLY A 93 9.87 5.01 -24.72
C GLY A 93 9.19 5.87 -23.65
N SER A 94 9.73 7.08 -23.43
CA SER A 94 9.14 8.05 -22.48
C SER A 94 7.68 8.35 -22.83
N GLY A 95 6.80 8.33 -21.82
CA GLY A 95 5.36 8.57 -21.99
C GLY A 95 4.58 7.46 -22.72
N GLN A 96 5.24 6.39 -23.18
CA GLN A 96 4.64 5.29 -23.94
C GLN A 96 5.01 3.92 -23.34
N LYS A 97 5.42 3.90 -22.06
CA LYS A 97 5.79 2.66 -21.38
C LYS A 97 4.56 1.81 -21.14
N ARG A 98 4.69 0.52 -21.40
CA ARG A 98 3.62 -0.47 -21.24
C ARG A 98 4.18 -1.77 -20.71
N PHE A 99 3.30 -2.53 -20.06
CA PHE A 99 3.61 -3.90 -19.68
C PHE A 99 3.45 -4.84 -20.87
N GLY A 100 4.39 -5.76 -21.01
CA GLY A 100 4.31 -6.88 -21.96
C GLY A 100 3.63 -8.10 -21.35
N ASP A 101 3.73 -9.23 -22.07
CA ASP A 101 3.18 -10.50 -21.62
C ASP A 101 3.84 -10.98 -20.33
N ILE A 102 3.06 -11.68 -19.51
CA ILE A 102 3.51 -12.28 -18.26
C ILE A 102 4.04 -13.69 -18.56
N THR A 103 5.22 -14.00 -18.03
CA THR A 103 5.76 -15.35 -18.05
C THR A 103 5.85 -15.93 -16.63
N LYS A 104 5.96 -17.25 -16.52
CA LYS A 104 6.08 -17.96 -15.24
C LYS A 104 7.55 -18.28 -14.94
N ASN A 105 7.97 -18.06 -13.71
CA ASN A 105 9.23 -18.57 -13.19
C ASN A 105 8.96 -19.83 -12.36
N GLU A 106 9.17 -21.00 -12.97
CA GLU A 106 8.92 -22.27 -12.28
C GLU A 106 9.85 -22.44 -11.07
N GLY A 107 9.29 -22.92 -9.96
CA GLY A 107 10.06 -23.20 -8.74
C GLY A 107 10.27 -22.01 -7.80
N THR A 108 9.72 -20.83 -8.08
CA THR A 108 9.79 -19.69 -7.16
C THR A 108 8.44 -19.02 -6.91
N LYS A 109 8.28 -18.46 -5.71
CA LYS A 109 7.13 -17.61 -5.34
C LYS A 109 7.38 -16.13 -5.58
N LEU A 110 8.60 -15.76 -5.96
CA LEU A 110 9.02 -14.38 -6.15
C LEU A 110 8.35 -13.79 -7.40
N LEU A 111 7.85 -12.57 -7.24
CA LEU A 111 7.35 -11.72 -8.32
C LEU A 111 8.53 -10.94 -8.89
N VAL A 112 8.61 -10.86 -10.21
CA VAL A 112 9.68 -10.10 -10.89
C VAL A 112 9.08 -9.10 -11.86
N CYS A 113 9.58 -7.87 -11.85
CA CYS A 113 9.31 -6.88 -12.88
C CYS A 113 10.63 -6.41 -13.51
N LYS A 114 10.79 -6.68 -14.80
CA LYS A 114 11.97 -6.29 -15.58
C LYS A 114 11.79 -4.91 -16.18
N ASN A 115 12.81 -4.06 -16.09
CA ASN A 115 12.88 -2.83 -16.87
C ASN A 115 13.57 -3.12 -18.20
N ASN A 116 12.78 -3.45 -19.22
CA ASN A 116 13.26 -3.67 -20.59
C ASN A 116 13.22 -2.37 -21.43
N THR A 117 13.19 -1.20 -20.78
CA THR A 117 13.33 0.08 -21.48
C THR A 117 14.80 0.46 -21.60
N GLU A 118 15.10 1.44 -22.45
CA GLU A 118 16.46 1.97 -22.65
C GLU A 118 16.88 2.97 -21.57
N SER A 119 16.01 3.25 -20.59
CA SER A 119 16.24 4.28 -19.56
C SER A 119 15.86 3.78 -18.17
N ARG A 120 16.16 4.57 -17.15
CA ARG A 120 15.67 4.29 -15.80
C ARG A 120 14.15 4.43 -15.74
N ALA A 121 13.51 3.62 -14.91
CA ALA A 121 12.07 3.68 -14.67
C ALA A 121 11.75 3.49 -13.20
N ASN A 122 10.68 4.14 -12.74
CA ASN A 122 10.11 3.85 -11.44
C ASN A 122 9.12 2.69 -11.61
N VAL A 123 9.18 1.73 -10.71
CA VAL A 123 8.31 0.56 -10.69
C VAL A 123 7.63 0.53 -9.33
N SER A 124 6.33 0.31 -9.27
CA SER A 124 5.62 0.09 -8.00
C SER A 124 5.01 -1.30 -7.95
N ILE A 125 4.73 -1.78 -6.74
CA ILE A 125 3.82 -2.89 -6.50
C ILE A 125 2.68 -2.41 -5.61
N GLY A 126 1.50 -2.99 -5.82
CA GLY A 126 0.29 -2.57 -5.14
C GLY A 126 -0.88 -3.51 -5.46
N PHE A 127 -2.08 -3.02 -5.22
CA PHE A 127 -3.31 -3.81 -5.36
C PHE A 127 -4.26 -3.22 -6.40
N ILE A 128 -5.00 -4.09 -7.06
CA ILE A 128 -6.11 -3.71 -7.93
C ILE A 128 -7.41 -3.82 -7.14
N ARG A 129 -8.18 -2.73 -7.13
CA ARG A 129 -9.56 -2.67 -6.63
C ARG A 129 -10.54 -2.49 -7.78
N GLY A 130 -11.72 -3.08 -7.67
CA GLY A 130 -12.78 -2.97 -8.68
C GLY A 130 -12.53 -3.83 -9.91
N ASP A 131 -13.41 -3.75 -10.91
CA ASP A 131 -13.38 -4.58 -12.12
C ASP A 131 -13.69 -3.77 -13.38
N GLY A 132 -13.24 -4.27 -14.54
CA GLY A 132 -13.40 -3.59 -15.83
C GLY A 132 -12.92 -2.13 -15.81
N ILE A 133 -13.78 -1.22 -16.28
CA ILE A 133 -13.50 0.23 -16.33
C ILE A 133 -13.40 0.89 -14.93
N HIS A 134 -13.85 0.20 -13.89
CA HIS A 134 -13.79 0.66 -12.51
C HIS A 134 -12.54 0.16 -11.78
N GLN A 135 -11.65 -0.55 -12.47
CA GLN A 135 -10.37 -0.94 -11.90
C GLN A 135 -9.57 0.29 -11.49
N ARG A 136 -9.00 0.23 -10.29
CA ARG A 136 -8.09 1.23 -9.73
C ARG A 136 -6.89 0.52 -9.15
N TYR A 137 -5.71 0.99 -9.51
CA TYR A 137 -4.45 0.53 -8.94
C TYR A 137 -4.10 1.38 -7.72
N GLU A 138 -3.75 0.73 -6.63
CA GLU A 138 -3.40 1.36 -5.35
C GLU A 138 -1.95 0.95 -4.99
N PRO A 139 -0.95 1.81 -5.27
CA PRO A 139 0.44 1.51 -4.97
C PRO A 139 0.69 1.43 -3.47
N THR A 140 1.57 0.52 -3.05
CA THR A 140 1.94 0.34 -1.63
C THR A 140 3.44 0.38 -1.39
N LEU A 141 4.22 0.20 -2.46
CA LEU A 141 5.67 0.23 -2.43
C LEU A 141 6.19 0.65 -3.81
N ILE A 142 7.20 1.51 -3.85
CA ILE A 142 7.82 1.99 -5.09
C ILE A 142 9.33 1.77 -5.06
N TRP A 143 9.89 1.35 -6.20
CA TRP A 143 11.31 1.37 -6.49
C TRP A 143 11.60 2.50 -7.48
N THR A 144 12.48 3.42 -7.09
CA THR A 144 12.84 4.56 -7.95
C THR A 144 14.10 4.27 -8.75
N GLY A 145 14.16 4.73 -9.99
CA GLY A 145 15.38 4.73 -10.78
C GLY A 145 15.90 3.33 -11.16
N VAL A 146 15.03 2.32 -11.31
CA VAL A 146 15.39 0.97 -11.73
C VAL A 146 16.13 1.04 -13.07
N GLY A 147 17.37 0.56 -13.13
CA GLY A 147 18.23 0.64 -14.30
C GLY A 147 17.67 -0.07 -15.54
N ALA A 148 18.05 0.40 -16.73
CA ALA A 148 17.77 -0.31 -17.97
C ALA A 148 18.36 -1.73 -17.92
N GLY A 149 17.60 -2.73 -18.35
CA GLY A 149 17.97 -4.15 -18.27
C GLY A 149 17.98 -4.75 -16.85
N SER A 150 17.71 -3.94 -15.82
CA SER A 150 17.61 -4.42 -14.43
C SER A 150 16.20 -4.93 -14.11
N ASN A 151 16.04 -5.53 -12.93
CA ASN A 151 14.74 -5.96 -12.44
C ASN A 151 14.54 -5.64 -10.97
N VAL A 152 13.28 -5.59 -10.56
CA VAL A 152 12.87 -5.65 -9.15
C VAL A 152 12.32 -7.03 -8.87
N THR A 153 12.61 -7.53 -7.68
CA THR A 153 12.09 -8.80 -7.17
C THR A 153 11.36 -8.53 -5.87
N ALA A 154 10.15 -9.08 -5.73
CA ALA A 154 9.32 -8.88 -4.56
C ALA A 154 8.70 -10.21 -4.10
N GLN A 155 8.58 -10.36 -2.79
CA GLN A 155 7.65 -11.27 -2.16
C GLN A 155 6.71 -10.42 -1.31
N PHE A 156 5.41 -10.69 -1.40
CA PHE A 156 4.42 -9.84 -0.77
C PHE A 156 3.67 -10.61 0.32
N THR A 157 3.77 -10.11 1.55
CA THR A 157 2.93 -10.51 2.68
C THR A 157 2.12 -9.28 3.11
N PRO A 158 0.78 -9.33 3.15
CA PRO A 158 -0.07 -8.18 3.44
C PRO A 158 -0.10 -7.86 4.94
N ILE A 159 1.05 -7.52 5.50
CA ILE A 159 1.13 -6.96 6.85
C ILE A 159 0.78 -5.48 6.74
N LEU A 160 -0.34 -5.10 7.33
CA LEU A 160 -0.82 -3.74 7.39
C LEU A 160 -0.53 -3.15 8.77
N THR A 161 0.00 -1.94 8.78
CA THR A 161 0.36 -1.19 9.98
C THR A 161 -0.39 0.13 9.98
N ALA A 162 -0.88 0.52 11.16
CA ALA A 162 -1.59 1.77 11.37
C ALA A 162 -0.77 2.72 12.26
N TYR A 163 -0.77 3.99 11.88
CA TYR A 163 -0.13 5.08 12.60
C TYR A 163 -1.12 6.23 12.79
N VAL A 164 -0.98 7.00 13.86
CA VAL A 164 -1.68 8.27 13.99
C VAL A 164 -0.90 9.34 13.24
N THR A 165 -1.58 10.16 12.45
CA THR A 165 -0.95 11.25 11.69
C THR A 165 -1.88 12.46 11.59
N ARG A 166 -1.30 13.61 11.22
CA ARG A 166 -2.02 14.82 10.83
C ARG A 166 -1.73 15.28 9.39
N ASP A 167 -0.62 14.82 8.80
CA ASP A 167 -0.03 15.50 7.62
C ASP A 167 0.12 14.62 6.37
N TYR A 168 0.00 13.29 6.49
CA TYR A 168 0.18 12.40 5.34
C TYR A 168 -1.05 12.33 4.44
N LYS A 169 -0.81 12.24 3.12
CA LYS A 169 -1.82 12.03 2.11
C LYS A 169 -1.82 10.57 1.63
N ALA A 170 -2.98 10.09 1.18
CA ALA A 170 -3.04 8.80 0.48
C ALA A 170 -2.17 8.86 -0.78
N THR A 171 -1.49 7.76 -1.08
CA THR A 171 -0.48 7.57 -2.14
C THR A 171 0.81 8.37 -1.98
N GLU A 172 1.03 9.06 -0.87
CA GLU A 172 2.29 9.73 -0.60
C GLU A 172 3.43 8.72 -0.38
N MET A 173 4.58 8.99 -1.01
CA MET A 173 5.79 8.19 -0.85
C MET A 173 6.57 8.63 0.39
N LEU A 174 6.80 7.70 1.34
CA LEU A 174 7.59 7.99 2.52
C LEU A 174 9.09 7.86 2.25
N ARG A 175 9.83 8.94 2.51
CA ARG A 175 11.30 9.01 2.35
C ARG A 175 12.09 8.73 3.63
N GLY A 176 11.39 8.48 4.74
CA GLY A 176 11.96 8.14 6.03
C GLY A 176 10.95 7.40 6.89
N GLU A 177 11.38 7.04 8.10
CA GLU A 177 10.51 6.39 9.07
C GLU A 177 9.40 7.34 9.53
N VAL A 178 8.25 6.76 9.89
CA VAL A 178 7.16 7.51 10.51
C VAL A 178 7.60 7.86 11.93
N GLU A 179 7.50 9.14 12.30
CA GLU A 179 8.00 9.64 13.59
C GLU A 179 7.23 9.10 14.80
N THR A 180 6.00 8.61 14.59
CA THR A 180 5.15 8.03 15.63
C THR A 180 5.24 6.52 15.65
N ASP A 181 5.08 5.92 16.83
CA ASP A 181 4.93 4.48 16.96
C ASP A 181 3.68 3.94 16.24
N ALA A 182 3.78 2.70 15.77
CA ALA A 182 2.63 2.00 15.21
C ALA A 182 1.63 1.69 16.33
N ILE A 183 0.37 2.09 16.12
CA ILE A 183 -0.72 1.84 17.08
C ILE A 183 -1.37 0.47 16.88
N TRP A 184 -1.10 -0.17 15.73
CA TRP A 184 -1.64 -1.47 15.35
C TRP A 184 -0.89 -2.05 14.17
N ARG A 185 -0.81 -3.38 14.11
CA ARG A 185 -0.17 -4.13 13.05
C ARG A 185 -0.84 -5.49 12.91
N CYS A 186 -1.15 -5.92 11.68
CA CYS A 186 -1.78 -7.22 11.45
C CYS A 186 -1.48 -7.78 10.06
N ASN A 187 -1.33 -9.10 9.96
CA ASN A 187 -1.33 -9.80 8.68
C ASN A 187 -2.77 -9.98 8.20
N LEU A 188 -3.15 -9.32 7.10
CA LEU A 188 -4.53 -9.34 6.60
C LEU A 188 -5.00 -10.73 6.12
N ASN A 189 -4.07 -11.66 5.87
CA ASN A 189 -4.42 -13.05 5.56
C ASN A 189 -5.03 -13.80 6.74
N GLU A 190 -4.78 -13.34 7.97
CA GLU A 190 -5.24 -13.97 9.22
C GLU A 190 -6.58 -13.40 9.69
N LEU A 191 -7.11 -12.40 9.00
CA LEU A 191 -8.38 -11.77 9.35
C LEU A 191 -9.57 -12.48 8.69
N ASP A 192 -10.72 -12.48 9.37
CA ASP A 192 -12.00 -12.81 8.76
C ASP A 192 -12.36 -11.85 7.62
N ASP A 193 -13.29 -12.25 6.75
CA ASP A 193 -13.68 -11.46 5.58
C ASP A 193 -14.25 -10.08 5.92
N VAL A 194 -14.90 -9.95 7.08
CA VAL A 194 -15.43 -8.69 7.59
C VAL A 194 -15.01 -8.53 9.03
N THR A 195 -14.47 -7.35 9.36
CA THR A 195 -13.88 -7.07 10.66
C THR A 195 -14.22 -5.66 11.13
N GLY A 196 -14.30 -5.47 12.43
CA GLY A 196 -14.55 -4.16 13.06
C GLY A 196 -13.43 -3.82 14.03
N TRP A 197 -13.08 -2.55 14.11
CA TRP A 197 -12.01 -2.04 14.95
C TRP A 197 -12.42 -0.72 15.59
N TYR A 198 -12.21 -0.59 16.89
CA TYR A 198 -12.40 0.65 17.63
C TYR A 198 -11.07 1.40 17.70
N PHE A 199 -11.07 2.63 17.20
CA PHE A 199 -10.01 3.61 17.39
C PHE A 199 -10.27 4.35 18.68
N VAL A 200 -9.39 4.11 19.66
CA VAL A 200 -9.55 4.56 21.04
C VAL A 200 -8.39 5.49 21.38
N GLU A 201 -8.75 6.64 21.95
CA GLU A 201 -7.84 7.57 22.62
C GLU A 201 -7.91 7.31 24.13
N ASP A 202 -6.76 7.19 24.77
CA ASP A 202 -6.65 6.99 26.21
C ASP A 202 -6.67 8.34 26.92
N ASP A 203 -7.74 8.63 27.67
CA ASP A 203 -7.94 9.94 28.33
C ASP A 203 -6.83 10.34 29.31
N ALA A 204 -6.11 9.37 29.88
CA ALA A 204 -5.08 9.65 30.88
C ALA A 204 -3.71 9.96 30.26
N SER A 205 -3.37 9.29 29.15
CA SER A 205 -2.05 9.40 28.51
C SER A 205 -2.06 10.14 27.17
N GLY A 206 -3.23 10.34 26.55
CA GLY A 206 -3.36 10.80 25.17
C GLY A 206 -2.89 9.78 24.13
N GLY A 207 -2.64 8.53 24.56
CA GLY A 207 -2.18 7.45 23.67
C GLY A 207 -3.31 6.90 22.80
N PHE A 208 -2.98 6.42 21.60
CA PHE A 208 -3.95 5.88 20.66
C PHE A 208 -3.74 4.39 20.40
N ARG A 209 -4.83 3.66 20.15
CA ARG A 209 -4.79 2.23 19.78
C ARG A 209 -5.97 1.80 18.93
N LEU A 210 -5.81 0.72 18.18
CA LEU A 210 -6.93 0.01 17.54
C LEU A 210 -7.24 -1.30 18.27
N GLU A 211 -8.47 -1.41 18.75
CA GLU A 211 -8.97 -2.60 19.43
C GLU A 211 -9.95 -3.37 18.53
N ARG A 212 -9.88 -4.70 18.54
CA ARG A 212 -10.78 -5.54 17.74
C ARG A 212 -12.20 -5.48 18.30
N SER A 213 -13.19 -5.13 17.46
CA SER A 213 -14.60 -5.30 17.80
C SER A 213 -14.99 -6.78 17.62
N LEU A 214 -15.60 -7.35 18.66
CA LEU A 214 -16.21 -8.67 18.62
C LEU A 214 -17.62 -8.67 18.02
N HIS A 215 -18.18 -7.48 17.75
CA HIS A 215 -19.51 -7.29 17.18
C HIS A 215 -19.33 -6.63 15.81
N VAL A 216 -19.46 -7.43 14.75
CA VAL A 216 -19.35 -7.01 13.35
C VAL A 216 -20.51 -7.60 12.59
#